data_AF-A0A379IRL3-F1
#
_entry.id   AF-A0A379IRL3-F1
#
_cell.length_a   1.000
_cell.length_b   1.000
_cell.length_c   1.000
_cell.angle_alpha   90.00
_cell.angle_beta   90.00
_cell.angle_gamma   90.00
#
_symmetry.space_group_name_H-M   'P 1'
#
loop_
_entity.id
_entity.type
_entity.pdbx_description
1 polymer ?
#
loop_
_entity_poly.entity_id
_entity_poly.type
_entity_poly.pdbx_seq_one_letter_code
_entity_poly.pdbx_strand_id
1 'polypeptide(L)'
;MIVVFILLGGLLWLISLLLSAFSAWGLYKLAQLLWKKIRRALLRPGTAQITSYEVFAPDPEDIHVQDTRPQIRLELNCERRGQHFQISLGPLTCEELFPALDLPAHHVACWLSDEDWRQLLEDRWITIACDWQQRKAILTSQIRQDRRILLISFLSVSLFALTAILSLLQR
;
A
#
# COMPACT_ATOMS: atom_id res chain seq x y z
N MET A 1 -41.00 -30.70 -28.56
CA MET A 1 -39.52 -30.67 -28.67
C MET A 1 -38.99 -29.29 -29.02
N ILE A 2 -39.46 -28.63 -30.09
CA ILE A 2 -38.99 -27.29 -30.51
C ILE A 2 -39.11 -26.23 -29.40
N VAL A 3 -40.25 -26.19 -28.69
CA VAL A 3 -40.48 -25.27 -27.57
C VAL A 3 -39.47 -25.48 -26.43
N VAL A 4 -39.09 -26.74 -26.16
CA VAL A 4 -38.09 -27.08 -25.12
C VAL A 4 -36.71 -26.61 -25.55
N PHE A 5 -36.33 -26.77 -26.82
CA PHE A 5 -35.06 -26.26 -27.35
C PHE A 5 -34.96 -24.74 -27.30
N ILE A 6 -36.06 -24.02 -27.58
CA ILE A 6 -36.10 -22.55 -27.49
C ILE A 6 -35.94 -22.09 -26.04
N LEU A 7 -36.66 -22.71 -25.10
CA LEU A 7 -36.53 -22.42 -23.67
C LEU A 7 -35.12 -22.71 -23.14
N LEU A 8 -34.55 -23.84 -23.52
CA LEU A 8 -33.23 -24.28 -23.05
C LEU A 8 -32.10 -23.42 -23.67
N GLY A 9 -32.24 -23.04 -24.95
CA GLY A 9 -31.34 -22.09 -25.60
C GLY A 9 -31.42 -20.69 -24.99
N GLY A 10 -32.62 -20.19 -24.68
CA GLY A 10 -32.81 -18.92 -24.00
C GLY A 10 -32.22 -18.91 -22.58
N LEU A 11 -32.40 -20.00 -21.84
CA LEU A 11 -31.81 -20.18 -20.51
C LEU A 11 -30.27 -20.16 -20.57
N LEU A 12 -29.67 -20.91 -21.51
CA LEU A 12 -28.22 -20.94 -21.71
C LEU A 12 -27.67 -19.56 -22.09
N TRP A 13 -28.40 -18.81 -22.93
CA TRP A 13 -28.01 -17.46 -23.31
C TRP A 13 -28.03 -16.50 -22.11
N LEU A 14 -29.05 -16.57 -21.26
CA LEU A 14 -29.13 -15.79 -20.02
C LEU A 14 -28.01 -16.14 -19.04
N ILE A 15 -27.71 -17.43 -18.87
CA ILE A 15 -26.60 -17.89 -18.01
C ILE A 15 -25.26 -17.36 -18.55
N SER A 16 -25.04 -17.41 -19.87
CA SER A 16 -23.84 -16.88 -20.52
C SER A 16 -23.69 -15.37 -20.28
N LEU A 17 -24.78 -14.60 -20.41
CA LEU A 17 -24.77 -13.17 -20.10
C LEU A 17 -24.44 -12.90 -18.63
N LEU A 18 -25.04 -13.63 -17.70
CA LEU A 18 -24.75 -13.50 -16.27
C LEU A 18 -23.28 -13.78 -15.95
N LEU A 19 -22.71 -14.84 -16.52
CA LEU A 19 -21.30 -15.19 -16.35
C LEU A 19 -20.38 -14.11 -16.94
N SER A 20 -20.72 -13.55 -18.10
CA SER A 20 -19.95 -12.45 -18.70
C SER A 20 -20.02 -11.16 -17.87
N ALA A 21 -21.18 -10.84 -17.30
CA ALA A 21 -21.35 -9.68 -16.45
C ALA A 21 -20.57 -9.83 -15.14
N PHE A 22 -20.59 -11.03 -14.55
CA PHE A 22 -19.85 -11.34 -13.34
C PHE A 22 -18.34 -11.32 -13.57
N SER A 23 -17.86 -11.88 -14.69
CA SER A 23 -16.44 -11.87 -15.03
C SER A 23 -15.95 -10.45 -15.34
N ALA A 24 -16.72 -9.65 -16.09
CA ALA A 24 -16.41 -8.25 -16.34
C ALA A 24 -16.36 -7.43 -15.04
N TRP A 25 -17.28 -7.66 -14.12
CA TRP A 25 -17.28 -7.01 -12.81
C TRP A 25 -16.08 -7.41 -11.95
N GLY A 26 -15.73 -8.69 -11.91
CA GLY A 26 -14.55 -9.20 -11.22
C GLY A 26 -13.26 -8.61 -11.77
N LEU A 27 -13.12 -8.57 -13.10
CA LEU A 27 -11.98 -7.94 -13.79
C LEU A 27 -11.90 -6.44 -13.49
N TYR A 28 -13.04 -5.74 -13.51
CA TYR A 28 -13.10 -4.32 -13.16
C TYR A 28 -12.62 -4.06 -11.72
N LYS A 29 -13.09 -4.85 -10.76
CA LYS A 29 -12.64 -4.76 -9.36
C LYS A 29 -11.15 -5.03 -9.21
N LEU A 30 -10.64 -6.06 -9.88
CA LEU A 30 -9.22 -6.38 -9.91
C LEU A 30 -8.40 -5.23 -10.50
N ALA A 31 -8.81 -4.69 -11.64
CA ALA A 31 -8.18 -3.54 -12.27
C ALA A 31 -8.18 -2.32 -11.34
N GLN A 32 -9.27 -2.06 -10.62
CA GLN A 32 -9.36 -0.96 -9.67
C GLN A 32 -8.40 -1.14 -8.47
N LEU A 33 -8.27 -2.37 -7.95
CA LEU A 33 -7.34 -2.68 -6.88
C LEU A 33 -5.88 -2.57 -7.34
N LEU A 34 -5.57 -3.10 -8.52
CA LEU A 34 -4.25 -2.98 -9.15
C LEU A 34 -3.90 -1.52 -9.41
N TRP A 35 -4.86 -0.72 -9.90
CA TRP A 35 -4.66 0.71 -10.13
C TRP A 35 -4.29 1.46 -8.85
N LYS A 36 -4.94 1.14 -7.72
CA LYS A 36 -4.58 1.73 -6.41
C LYS A 36 -3.14 1.40 -6.02
N LYS A 37 -2.70 0.13 -6.20
CA LYS A 37 -1.32 -0.28 -5.92
C LYS A 37 -0.31 0.40 -6.85
N ILE A 38 -0.57 0.40 -8.16
CA ILE A 38 0.30 1.05 -9.16
C ILE A 38 0.41 2.54 -8.86
N ARG A 39 -0.70 3.21 -8.54
CA ARG A 39 -0.70 4.63 -8.20
C ARG A 39 0.15 4.93 -6.97
N ARG A 40 0.04 4.14 -5.90
CA ARG A 40 0.91 4.27 -4.71
C ARG A 40 2.37 4.08 -5.06
N ALA A 41 2.68 3.07 -5.87
CA ALA A 41 4.04 2.82 -6.35
C ALA A 41 4.57 3.98 -7.23
N LEU A 42 3.69 4.68 -7.96
CA LEU A 42 4.04 5.83 -8.79
C LEU A 42 4.17 7.15 -8.01
N LEU A 43 3.82 7.18 -6.72
CA LEU A 43 4.04 8.37 -5.90
C LEU A 43 5.53 8.73 -5.96
N ARG A 44 5.82 10.00 -6.24
CA ARG A 44 7.19 10.50 -6.24
C ARG A 44 7.62 10.66 -4.77
N PRO A 45 8.83 10.20 -4.41
CA PRO A 45 9.40 10.55 -3.13
C PRO A 45 9.56 12.07 -3.06
N GLY A 46 9.16 12.65 -1.94
CA GLY A 46 9.37 14.04 -1.58
C GLY A 46 9.98 14.13 -0.18
N THR A 47 10.24 15.34 0.26
CA THR A 47 10.65 15.62 1.63
C THR A 47 9.46 16.25 2.36
N ALA A 48 9.28 15.85 3.62
CA ALA A 48 8.31 16.46 4.50
C ALA A 48 8.98 16.81 5.82
N GLN A 49 8.57 17.92 6.41
CA GLN A 49 9.02 18.33 7.73
C GLN A 49 8.09 17.74 8.78
N ILE A 50 8.64 17.15 9.84
CA ILE A 50 7.87 16.70 11.00
C ILE A 50 7.43 17.94 11.78
N THR A 51 6.11 18.09 11.98
CA THR A 51 5.53 19.19 12.75
C THR A 51 5.12 18.77 14.15
N SER A 52 4.68 17.52 14.32
CA SER A 52 4.35 16.95 15.62
C SER A 52 4.49 15.43 15.58
N TYR A 53 4.56 14.81 16.76
CA TYR A 53 4.61 13.37 16.89
C TYR A 53 3.83 12.93 18.14
N GLU A 54 3.22 11.75 18.05
CA GLU A 54 2.53 11.07 19.14
C GLU A 54 3.15 9.67 19.29
N VAL A 55 3.65 9.34 20.48
CA VAL A 55 4.17 8.00 20.80
C VAL A 55 3.13 7.24 21.59
N PHE A 56 2.68 6.12 21.03
CA PHE A 56 1.72 5.21 21.64
C PHE A 56 2.47 3.96 22.13
N ALA A 57 2.68 3.83 23.43
CA ALA A 57 3.14 2.59 24.03
C ALA A 57 1.90 1.73 24.37
N PRO A 58 1.66 0.62 23.67
CA PRO A 58 0.54 -0.26 24.01
C PRO A 58 0.76 -0.92 25.37
N ASP A 59 -0.32 -1.09 26.14
CA ASP A 59 -0.27 -1.65 27.49
C ASP A 59 0.19 -3.11 27.46
N PRO A 60 1.29 -3.49 28.15
CA PRO A 60 1.78 -4.86 28.17
C PRO A 60 0.81 -5.86 28.84
N GLU A 61 -0.18 -5.38 29.61
CA GLU A 61 -1.20 -6.24 30.24
C GLU A 61 -2.37 -6.57 29.30
N ASP A 62 -2.43 -5.97 28.11
CA ASP A 62 -3.48 -6.25 27.13
C ASP A 62 -3.20 -7.55 26.35
N ILE A 63 -4.03 -8.55 26.62
CA ILE A 63 -3.98 -9.91 26.04
C ILE A 63 -4.20 -9.90 24.52
N HIS A 64 -4.71 -8.80 23.95
CA HIS A 64 -4.91 -8.65 22.51
C HIS A 64 -3.70 -8.03 21.76
N VAL A 65 -2.66 -7.60 22.48
CA VAL A 65 -1.49 -6.94 21.89
C VAL A 65 -0.37 -7.96 21.65
N GLN A 66 -0.14 -8.31 20.37
CA GLN A 66 0.97 -9.19 19.96
C GLN A 66 2.34 -8.48 19.97
N ASP A 67 2.35 -7.15 19.94
CA ASP A 67 3.58 -6.36 19.89
C ASP A 67 3.49 -5.19 20.89
N THR A 68 4.23 -5.29 22.00
CA THR A 68 4.24 -4.29 23.08
C THR A 68 5.15 -3.09 22.77
N ARG A 69 5.79 -3.06 21.60
CA ARG A 69 6.71 -1.98 21.22
C ARG A 69 5.95 -0.67 20.94
N PRO A 70 6.57 0.48 21.23
CA PRO A 70 5.94 1.77 20.99
C PRO A 70 5.69 1.98 19.49
N GLN A 71 4.49 2.45 19.19
CA GLN A 71 4.06 2.87 17.86
C GLN A 71 4.10 4.40 17.78
N ILE A 72 4.72 4.93 16.74
CA ILE A 72 4.85 6.38 16.54
C ILE A 72 3.92 6.82 15.43
N ARG A 73 3.16 7.87 15.70
CA ARG A 73 2.40 8.62 14.70
C ARG A 73 3.07 9.96 14.50
N LEU A 74 3.31 10.33 13.26
CA LEU A 74 3.94 11.59 12.88
C LEU A 74 2.93 12.47 12.16
N GLU A 75 2.90 13.75 12.50
CA GLU A 75 2.28 14.77 11.66
C GLU A 75 3.34 15.49 10.86
N LEU A 76 3.06 15.66 9.58
CA LEU A 76 4.03 16.04 8.59
C LEU A 76 3.46 17.17 7.76
N ASN A 77 4.27 18.20 7.55
CA ASN A 77 3.99 19.23 6.56
C ASN A 77 4.70 18.86 5.25
N CYS A 78 3.91 18.48 4.25
CA CYS A 78 4.41 18.19 2.92
C CYS A 78 4.33 19.43 2.04
N GLU A 79 5.43 19.74 1.35
CA GLU A 79 5.44 20.72 0.28
C GLU A 79 5.30 20.02 -1.08
N ARG A 80 4.31 20.45 -1.88
CA ARG A 80 4.16 19.99 -3.26
C ARG A 80 3.80 21.15 -4.17
N ARG A 81 4.69 21.47 -5.11
CA ARG A 81 4.50 22.56 -6.09
C ARG A 81 4.14 23.91 -5.41
N GLY A 82 4.78 24.22 -4.29
CA GLY A 82 4.55 25.44 -3.51
C GLY A 82 3.31 25.44 -2.62
N GLN A 83 2.54 24.34 -2.57
CA GLN A 83 1.44 24.16 -1.62
C GLN A 83 1.87 23.31 -0.44
N HIS A 84 1.60 23.79 0.77
CA HIS A 84 1.86 23.10 2.03
C HIS A 84 0.58 22.42 2.52
N PHE A 85 0.68 21.18 2.97
CA PHE A 85 -0.43 20.47 3.56
C PHE A 85 0.02 19.51 4.65
N GLN A 86 -0.75 19.50 5.74
CA GLN A 86 -0.53 18.62 6.87
C GLN A 86 -1.14 17.24 6.61
N ILE A 87 -0.36 16.20 6.88
CA ILE A 87 -0.78 14.80 6.80
C ILE A 87 -0.25 14.01 7.98
N SER A 88 -0.97 12.98 8.39
CA SER A 88 -0.49 12.03 9.38
C SER A 88 0.12 10.80 8.71
N LEU A 89 1.20 10.30 9.30
CA LEU A 89 1.87 9.05 8.98
C LEU A 89 1.81 8.15 10.22
N GLY A 90 1.21 6.98 10.09
CA GLY A 90 1.22 5.96 11.13
C GLY A 90 -0.15 5.43 11.53
N PRO A 91 -0.21 4.57 12.56
CA PRO A 91 0.90 4.22 13.46
C PRO A 91 2.02 3.43 12.76
N LEU A 92 3.28 3.78 13.03
CA LEU A 92 4.48 3.11 12.54
C LEU A 92 5.23 2.47 13.70
N THR A 93 5.91 1.36 13.45
CA THR A 93 6.86 0.80 14.43
C THR A 93 8.22 1.51 14.33
N CYS A 94 9.02 1.48 15.40
CA CYS A 94 10.40 1.99 15.35
C CYS A 94 11.25 1.33 14.26
N GLU A 95 11.03 0.04 13.98
CA GLU A 95 11.74 -0.68 12.92
C GLU A 95 11.44 -0.13 11.52
N GLU A 96 10.25 0.45 11.32
CA GLU A 96 9.88 1.11 10.07
C GLU A 96 10.36 2.56 10.03
N LEU A 97 10.33 3.26 11.17
CA LEU A 97 10.67 4.68 11.28
C LEU A 97 12.18 4.93 11.18
N PHE A 98 13.01 4.17 11.90
CA PHE A 98 14.45 4.41 11.98
C PHE A 98 15.14 4.33 10.61
N PRO A 99 14.89 3.31 9.78
CA PRO A 99 15.42 3.26 8.43
C PRO A 99 14.92 4.40 7.54
N ALA A 100 13.73 4.95 7.79
CA ALA A 100 13.21 6.10 7.06
C ALA A 100 13.89 7.42 7.46
N LEU A 101 14.52 7.44 8.64
CA LEU A 101 15.34 8.53 9.17
C LEU A 101 16.84 8.34 8.88
N ASP A 102 17.20 7.36 8.06
CA ASP A 102 18.58 6.94 7.81
C ASP A 102 19.34 6.56 9.10
N LEU A 103 18.62 6.07 10.11
CA LEU A 103 19.16 5.60 11.40
C LEU A 103 19.17 4.07 11.49
N PRO A 104 20.13 3.48 12.22
CA PRO A 104 20.16 2.04 12.45
C PRO A 104 19.01 1.59 13.36
N ALA A 105 18.22 0.62 12.91
CA ALA A 105 17.16 0.02 13.72
C ALA A 105 17.77 -0.92 14.77
N HIS A 106 17.85 -0.47 16.01
CA HIS A 106 18.23 -1.29 17.16
C HIS A 106 17.07 -1.36 18.16
N HIS A 107 16.79 -2.53 18.72
CA HIS A 107 15.67 -2.72 19.66
C HIS A 107 15.75 -1.80 20.89
N VAL A 108 16.96 -1.52 21.39
CA VAL A 108 17.17 -0.60 22.52
C VAL A 108 16.79 0.84 22.16
N ALA A 109 17.02 1.24 20.91
CA ALA A 109 16.69 2.58 20.44
C ALA A 109 15.17 2.80 20.25
N CYS A 110 14.35 1.76 20.41
CA CYS A 110 12.91 1.91 20.38
C CYS A 110 12.35 2.49 21.69
N TRP A 111 13.09 2.35 22.80
CA TRP A 111 12.71 2.78 24.14
C TRP A 111 13.49 4.06 24.50
N LEU A 112 13.20 5.14 23.77
CA LEU A 112 13.77 6.46 24.02
C LEU A 112 12.92 7.24 25.01
N SER A 113 13.55 8.17 25.74
CA SER A 113 12.84 9.15 26.56
C SER A 113 12.08 10.15 25.66
N ASP A 114 11.10 10.86 26.23
CA ASP A 114 10.36 11.89 25.50
C ASP A 114 11.29 13.01 24.99
N GLU A 115 12.31 13.38 25.78
CA GLU A 115 13.34 14.33 25.36
C GLU A 115 14.17 13.84 24.17
N ASP A 116 14.59 12.58 24.19
CA ASP A 116 15.36 11.98 23.09
C ASP A 116 14.54 11.91 21.81
N TRP A 117 13.25 11.55 21.93
CA TRP A 117 12.31 11.59 20.81
C TRP A 117 12.16 12.99 20.25
N ARG A 118 12.06 13.99 21.12
CA ARG A 118 11.97 15.39 20.71
C ARG A 118 13.20 15.79 19.91
N GLN A 119 14.39 15.54 20.43
CA GLN A 119 15.64 15.87 19.72
C GLN A 119 15.78 15.14 18.38
N LEU A 120 15.24 13.93 18.26
CA LEU A 120 15.39 13.09 17.08
C LEU A 120 14.38 13.42 15.96
N LEU A 121 13.19 13.93 16.31
CA LEU A 121 12.07 14.16 15.39
C LEU A 121 11.73 15.63 15.17
N GLU A 122 11.96 16.51 16.15
CA GLU A 122 11.60 17.92 16.08
C GLU A 122 12.30 18.61 14.89
N ASP A 123 11.50 19.29 14.06
CA ASP A 123 11.93 19.98 12.83
C ASP A 123 12.72 19.15 11.82
N ARG A 124 12.69 17.82 11.96
CA ARG A 124 13.46 16.94 11.09
C ARG A 124 12.75 16.73 9.76
N TRP A 125 13.56 16.70 8.70
CA TRP A 125 13.10 16.40 7.36
C TRP A 125 13.21 14.91 7.08
N ILE A 126 12.14 14.32 6.56
CA ILE A 126 12.08 12.90 6.24
C ILE A 126 11.69 12.68 4.79
N THR A 127 12.26 11.63 4.18
CA THR A 127 11.99 11.29 2.78
C THR A 127 10.80 10.33 2.69
N ILE A 128 9.64 10.89 2.38
CA ILE A 128 8.36 10.17 2.31
C ILE A 128 7.64 10.46 1.00
N ALA A 129 6.65 9.65 0.67
CA ALA A 129 5.74 9.99 -0.41
C ALA A 129 4.41 10.51 0.15
N CYS A 130 4.05 11.72 -0.23
CA CYS A 130 2.81 12.34 0.18
C CYS A 130 1.72 12.10 -0.89
N ASP A 131 0.64 11.40 -0.52
CA ASP A 131 -0.56 11.28 -1.34
C ASP A 131 -1.53 12.41 -1.03
N TRP A 132 -1.60 13.41 -1.92
CA TRP A 132 -2.50 14.56 -1.81
C TRP A 132 -3.98 14.14 -1.80
N GLN A 133 -4.35 13.10 -2.56
CA GLN A 133 -5.76 12.75 -2.73
C GLN A 133 -6.31 12.01 -1.51
N GLN A 134 -5.47 11.21 -0.85
CA GLN A 134 -5.86 10.49 0.37
C GLN A 134 -5.48 11.24 1.65
N ARG A 135 -4.72 12.35 1.55
CA ARG A 135 -4.10 13.06 2.67
C ARG A 135 -3.33 12.10 3.60
N LYS A 136 -2.57 11.20 2.98
CA LYS A 136 -1.79 10.17 3.69
C LYS A 136 -0.34 10.22 3.26
N ALA A 137 0.55 10.07 4.22
CA ALA A 137 1.95 9.82 3.99
C ALA A 137 2.20 8.32 3.88
N ILE A 138 3.12 7.92 3.02
CA ILE A 138 3.58 6.54 2.87
C ILE A 138 5.10 6.56 2.93
N LEU A 139 5.69 5.63 3.70
CA LEU A 139 7.13 5.47 3.78
C LEU A 139 7.70 5.07 2.41
N THR A 140 8.82 5.67 2.02
CA THR A 140 9.50 5.35 0.76
C THR A 140 9.98 3.90 0.70
N SER A 141 10.29 3.29 1.85
CA SER A 141 10.61 1.87 1.98
C SER A 141 9.45 0.97 1.53
N GLN A 142 8.23 1.27 2.00
CA GLN A 142 7.01 0.57 1.60
C GLN A 142 6.74 0.73 0.09
N ILE A 143 7.00 1.91 -0.48
CA ILE A 143 6.86 2.15 -1.93
C ILE A 143 7.87 1.35 -2.74
N ARG A 144 9.11 1.23 -2.26
CA ARG A 144 10.14 0.43 -2.93
C ARG A 144 9.76 -1.06 -2.92
N GLN A 145 9.18 -1.55 -1.82
CA GLN A 145 8.67 -2.91 -1.73
C GLN A 145 7.48 -3.15 -2.66
N ASP A 146 6.50 -2.23 -2.67
CA ASP A 146 5.35 -2.29 -3.59
C ASP A 146 5.78 -2.28 -5.07
N ARG A 147 6.78 -1.46 -5.43
CA ARG A 147 7.36 -1.46 -6.79
C ARG A 147 7.97 -2.82 -7.15
N ARG A 148 8.71 -3.45 -6.23
CA ARG A 148 9.30 -4.78 -6.47
C ARG A 148 8.22 -5.83 -6.68
N ILE A 149 7.20 -5.85 -5.84
CA ILE A 149 6.08 -6.79 -5.96
C ILE A 149 5.37 -6.58 -7.30
N LEU A 150 5.13 -5.33 -7.72
CA LEU A 150 4.54 -5.03 -9.02
C LEU A 150 5.40 -5.53 -10.18
N LEU A 151 6.71 -5.30 -10.15
CA LEU A 151 7.63 -5.80 -11.19
C LEU A 151 7.63 -7.33 -11.28
N ILE A 152 7.68 -8.03 -10.13
CA ILE A 152 7.63 -9.50 -10.08
C ILE A 152 6.28 -10.00 -10.61
N SER A 153 5.18 -9.36 -10.22
CA SER A 153 3.84 -9.70 -10.71
C SER A 153 3.72 -9.49 -12.23
N PHE A 154 4.30 -8.41 -12.75
CA PHE A 154 4.31 -8.14 -14.19
C PHE A 154 5.13 -9.20 -14.96
N LEU A 155 6.32 -9.55 -14.44
CA LEU A 155 7.18 -10.57 -15.04
C LEU A 155 6.55 -11.96 -15.03
N SER A 156 5.87 -12.34 -13.93
CA SER A 156 5.19 -13.64 -13.86
C SER A 156 4.00 -13.73 -14.81
N VAL A 157 3.19 -12.66 -14.92
CA VAL A 157 2.08 -12.60 -15.87
C VAL A 157 2.57 -12.61 -17.33
N SER A 158 3.64 -11.88 -17.64
CA SER A 158 4.20 -11.88 -19.00
C SER A 158 4.78 -13.24 -19.39
N LEU A 159 5.46 -13.92 -18.47
CA LEU A 159 5.97 -15.28 -18.69
C LEU A 159 4.83 -16.29 -18.89
N PHE A 160 3.76 -16.19 -18.10
CA PHE A 160 2.57 -17.02 -18.26
C PHE A 160 1.89 -16.80 -19.62
N ALA A 161 1.71 -15.53 -20.01
CA ALA A 161 1.14 -15.20 -21.31
C ALA A 161 2.01 -15.75 -22.46
N LEU A 162 3.33 -15.62 -22.35
CA LEU A 162 4.27 -16.09 -23.35
C LEU A 162 4.25 -17.63 -23.50
N THR A 163 4.20 -18.36 -22.38
CA THR A 163 4.07 -19.83 -22.37
C THR A 163 2.71 -20.29 -22.93
N ALA A 164 1.62 -19.61 -22.59
CA ALA A 164 0.30 -19.89 -23.14
C ALA A 164 0.24 -19.65 -24.66
N ILE A 165 0.78 -18.53 -25.15
CA ILE A 165 0.85 -18.22 -26.58
C ILE A 165 1.69 -19.25 -27.34
N LEU A 166 2.87 -19.62 -26.80
CA LEU A 166 3.70 -20.68 -27.39
C LEU A 166 2.96 -22.02 -27.45
N SER A 167 2.23 -22.40 -26.39
CA SER A 167 1.46 -23.64 -26.38
C SER A 167 0.31 -23.67 -27.40
N LEU A 168 -0.28 -22.51 -27.69
CA LEU A 168 -1.31 -22.34 -28.72
C LEU A 168 -0.72 -22.36 -30.13
N LEU A 169 0.49 -21.83 -30.33
CA LEU A 169 1.21 -21.85 -31.61
C LEU A 169 1.82 -23.22 -31.95
N GLN A 170 2.09 -24.06 -30.95
CA GLN A 170 2.59 -25.42 -31.14
C GLN A 170 1.48 -26.44 -31.45
N ARG A 171 0.22 -26.00 -31.54
CA ARG A 171 -0.95 -26.85 -31.81
C ARG A 171 -1.53 -26.52 -33.19
#